data_AF-A0A1F9QQP0-F1
#
_entry.id   AF-A0A1F9QQP0-F1
#
_cell.length_a   1.000
_cell.length_b   1.000
_cell.length_c   1.000
_cell.angle_alpha   90.00
_cell.angle_beta   90.00
_cell.angle_gamma   90.00
#
_symmetry.space_group_name_H-M   'P 1'
#
loop_
_entity.id
_entity.type
_entity.pdbx_description
1 polymer ?
#
loop_
_entity_poly.entity_id
_entity_poly.type
_entity_poly.pdbx_seq_one_letter_code
_entity_poly.pdbx_strand_id
1 'polypeptide(L)'
;MASYTDEYLKFLRLLDKHKVDYLVIGAYAVMIHTKTPRATKDMDTWIRQTEENAVKLAASLKEFGGLEVSEEAILKMGQRIEIKSEAFKIEIWTSQEILGFEEAWERKLTDTLEDFSINVVSKEDLIKLKKHFNRPQDKMDLSLLENG
;
A
#
# COMPACT_ATOMS: atom_id res chain seq x y z
N MET A 1 -11.33 -10.35 9.81
CA MET A 1 -9.91 -10.09 9.45
C MET A 1 -9.82 -10.00 7.94
N ALA A 2 -8.94 -9.15 7.39
CA ALA A 2 -8.70 -9.09 5.96
C ALA A 2 -8.19 -10.45 5.46
N SER A 3 -8.72 -10.94 4.33
CA SER A 3 -8.21 -12.15 3.68
C SER A 3 -7.17 -11.73 2.65
N TYR A 4 -5.96 -12.28 2.74
CA TYR A 4 -4.87 -12.05 1.79
C TYR A 4 -4.74 -13.25 0.85
N THR A 5 -4.30 -13.04 -0.40
CA THR A 5 -3.82 -14.13 -1.24
C THR A 5 -2.34 -14.40 -0.92
N ASP A 6 -1.85 -15.58 -1.31
CA ASP A 6 -0.45 -15.96 -1.10
C ASP A 6 0.52 -14.96 -1.74
N GLU A 7 0.16 -14.37 -2.87
CA GLU A 7 0.97 -13.38 -3.58
C GLU A 7 1.00 -12.04 -2.86
N TYR A 8 -0.11 -11.63 -2.25
CA TYR A 8 -0.13 -10.42 -1.42
C TYR A 8 0.72 -10.59 -0.16
N LEU A 9 0.63 -11.76 0.50
CA LEU A 9 1.48 -12.07 1.66
C LEU A 9 2.96 -12.10 1.26
N LYS A 10 3.29 -12.78 0.16
CA LYS A 10 4.64 -12.83 -0.38
C LYS A 10 5.19 -11.44 -0.68
N PHE A 11 4.39 -10.57 -1.31
CA PHE A 11 4.80 -9.21 -1.62
C PHE A 11 5.12 -8.41 -0.36
N LEU A 12 4.20 -8.36 0.61
CA LEU A 12 4.40 -7.60 1.85
C LEU A 12 5.57 -8.15 2.68
N ARG A 13 5.74 -9.47 2.72
CA ARG A 13 6.87 -10.12 3.39
C ARG A 13 8.21 -9.73 2.76
N LEU A 14 8.27 -9.62 1.43
CA LEU A 14 9.48 -9.16 0.75
C LEU A 14 9.77 -7.68 1.01
N LEU A 15 8.74 -6.83 1.08
CA LEU A 15 8.94 -5.43 1.49
C LEU A 15 9.52 -5.33 2.89
N ASP A 16 9.02 -6.10 3.87
CA ASP A 16 9.60 -6.15 5.22
C ASP A 16 11.03 -6.72 5.21
N LYS A 17 11.28 -7.80 4.48
CA LYS A 17 12.60 -8.42 4.34
C LYS A 17 13.65 -7.44 3.83
N HIS A 18 13.31 -6.67 2.80
CA HIS A 18 14.18 -5.65 2.19
C HIS A 18 14.13 -4.30 2.90
N LYS A 19 13.34 -4.18 3.98
CA LYS A 19 13.18 -2.96 4.79
C LYS A 19 12.76 -1.75 3.94
N VAL A 20 11.84 -1.99 3.00
CA VAL A 20 11.25 -0.95 2.16
C VAL A 20 10.36 -0.05 3.04
N ASP A 21 10.50 1.26 2.89
CA ASP A 21 9.59 2.23 3.49
C ASP A 21 8.34 2.35 2.59
N TYR A 22 7.22 1.77 3.02
CA TYR A 22 5.95 1.79 2.29
C TYR A 22 4.74 1.89 3.23
N LEU A 23 3.60 2.33 2.72
CA LEU A 23 2.32 2.31 3.41
C LEU A 23 1.32 1.48 2.62
N VAL A 24 0.67 0.49 3.25
CA VAL A 24 -0.55 -0.12 2.74
C VAL A 24 -1.65 0.93 2.77
N ILE A 25 -2.31 1.14 1.63
CA ILE A 25 -3.44 2.06 1.47
C ILE A 25 -4.66 1.31 0.93
N GLY A 26 -5.63 2.03 0.38
CA GLY A 26 -6.72 1.41 -0.38
C GLY A 26 -7.61 0.50 0.48
N ALA A 27 -8.10 -0.57 -0.12
CA ALA A 27 -9.11 -1.43 0.49
C ALA A 27 -8.59 -2.24 1.70
N TYR A 28 -7.34 -2.68 1.66
CA TYR A 28 -6.74 -3.41 2.79
C TYR A 28 -6.60 -2.53 4.03
N ALA A 29 -6.17 -1.27 3.86
CA ALA A 29 -6.12 -0.32 4.97
C ALA A 29 -7.53 -0.11 5.58
N VAL A 30 -8.59 -0.06 4.76
CA VAL A 30 -9.97 0.01 5.27
C VAL A 30 -10.32 -1.22 6.11
N MET A 31 -10.04 -2.43 5.62
CA MET A 31 -10.37 -3.66 6.36
C MET A 31 -9.59 -3.78 7.67
N ILE A 32 -8.34 -3.31 7.71
CA ILE A 32 -7.50 -3.31 8.92
C ILE A 32 -8.11 -2.36 9.97
N HIS A 33 -8.36 -1.10 9.58
CA HIS A 33 -8.88 -0.09 10.52
C HIS A 33 -10.30 -0.40 11.02
N THR A 34 -11.17 -0.93 10.16
CA THR A 34 -12.58 -1.17 10.50
C THR A 34 -12.85 -2.58 11.00
N LYS A 35 -11.86 -3.48 10.89
CA LYS A 35 -12.01 -4.94 11.13
C LYS A 35 -13.14 -5.60 10.31
N THR A 36 -13.67 -4.90 9.31
CA THR A 36 -14.83 -5.31 8.52
C THR A 36 -14.38 -5.84 7.16
N PRO A 37 -14.78 -7.06 6.76
CA PRO A 37 -14.45 -7.59 5.43
C PRO A 37 -15.03 -6.74 4.30
N ARG A 38 -14.25 -6.60 3.23
CA ARG A 38 -14.65 -5.92 2.00
C ARG A 38 -13.99 -6.60 0.81
N ALA A 39 -14.76 -6.81 -0.26
CA ALA A 39 -14.22 -7.31 -1.51
C ALA A 39 -13.30 -6.26 -2.18
N THR A 40 -12.14 -6.71 -2.63
CA THR A 40 -11.19 -5.93 -3.43
C THR A 40 -10.54 -6.85 -4.46
N LYS A 41 -10.08 -6.29 -5.59
CA LYS A 41 -9.35 -7.05 -6.61
C LYS A 41 -7.86 -6.71 -6.61
N ASP A 42 -7.45 -5.84 -5.69
CA ASP A 42 -6.14 -5.26 -5.65
C ASP A 42 -5.64 -4.95 -4.25
N MET A 43 -4.30 -4.94 -4.17
CA MET A 43 -3.54 -4.43 -3.06
C MET A 43 -2.84 -3.14 -3.48
N ASP A 44 -3.10 -2.06 -2.75
CA ASP A 44 -2.48 -0.76 -2.99
C ASP A 44 -1.41 -0.47 -1.93
N THR A 45 -0.24 -0.03 -2.39
CA THR A 45 0.83 0.48 -1.52
C THR A 45 1.33 1.83 -2.01
N TRP A 46 1.84 2.63 -1.09
CA TRP A 46 2.50 3.91 -1.35
C TRP A 46 3.95 3.82 -0.87
N ILE A 47 4.92 4.14 -1.73
CA ILE A 47 6.36 3.98 -1.51
C ILE A 47 7.01 5.35 -1.24
N ARG A 48 8.00 5.39 -0.31
CA ARG A 48 8.84 6.58 -0.08
C ARG A 48 9.82 6.79 -1.23
N GLN A 49 9.89 8.00 -1.77
CA GLN A 49 10.71 8.32 -2.94
C GLN A 49 12.11 8.81 -2.56
N THR A 50 12.94 7.91 -2.03
CA THR A 50 14.38 8.16 -1.84
C THR A 50 15.19 7.17 -2.65
N GLU A 51 16.41 7.54 -3.04
CA GLU A 51 17.30 6.64 -3.80
C GLU A 51 17.53 5.32 -3.06
N GLU A 52 17.80 5.40 -1.75
CA GLU A 52 17.96 4.22 -0.89
C GLU A 52 16.74 3.30 -0.94
N ASN A 53 15.54 3.87 -0.86
CA ASN A 53 14.32 3.08 -0.85
C ASN A 53 13.92 2.55 -2.23
N ALA A 54 14.31 3.25 -3.30
CA ALA A 54 14.17 2.77 -4.67
C ALA A 54 15.02 1.53 -4.91
N VAL A 55 16.26 1.50 -4.43
CA VAL A 55 17.14 0.32 -4.47
C VAL A 55 16.51 -0.86 -3.73
N LYS A 56 16.01 -0.62 -2.50
CA LYS A 56 15.34 -1.66 -1.70
C LYS A 56 14.09 -2.21 -2.40
N LEU A 57 13.26 -1.33 -2.96
CA LEU A 57 12.06 -1.74 -3.69
C LEU A 57 12.43 -2.53 -4.95
N ALA A 58 13.40 -2.09 -5.74
CA ALA A 58 13.86 -2.80 -6.93
C ALA A 58 14.37 -4.21 -6.59
N ALA A 59 15.14 -4.36 -5.51
CA ALA A 59 15.59 -5.66 -5.03
C ALA A 59 14.42 -6.56 -4.59
N SER A 60 13.44 -6.00 -3.87
CA SER A 60 12.23 -6.71 -3.46
C SER A 60 11.40 -7.18 -4.66
N LEU A 61 11.23 -6.34 -5.68
CA LEU A 61 10.46 -6.67 -6.90
C LEU A 61 11.17 -7.73 -7.76
N LYS A 62 12.50 -7.66 -7.83
CA LYS A 62 13.33 -8.69 -8.46
C LYS A 62 13.17 -10.04 -7.77
N GLU A 63 13.14 -10.09 -6.44
CA GLU A 63 12.91 -11.33 -5.69
C GLU A 63 11.45 -11.82 -5.78
N PHE A 64 10.49 -10.91 -5.86
CA PHE A 64 9.07 -11.25 -5.93
C PHE A 64 8.71 -12.08 -7.17
N GLY A 65 9.22 -11.67 -8.34
CA GLY A 65 8.88 -12.31 -9.61
C GLY A 65 9.86 -12.03 -10.75
N GLY A 66 11.10 -11.64 -10.46
CA GLY A 66 12.08 -11.26 -11.48
C GLY A 66 11.76 -9.94 -12.19
N LEU A 67 10.99 -9.06 -11.53
CA LEU A 67 10.56 -7.79 -12.12
C LEU A 67 11.73 -6.80 -12.08
N GLU A 68 12.09 -6.27 -13.25
CA GLU A 68 13.09 -5.21 -13.38
C GLU A 68 12.38 -3.87 -13.52
N VAL A 69 12.37 -3.10 -12.43
CA VAL A 69 11.87 -1.73 -12.40
C VAL A 69 13.05 -0.81 -12.14
N SER A 70 13.24 0.20 -12.99
CA SER A 70 14.35 1.13 -12.83
C SER A 70 14.12 2.07 -11.64
N GLU A 71 15.20 2.44 -10.96
CA GLU A 71 15.14 3.35 -9.82
C GLU A 71 14.58 4.73 -10.23
N GLU A 72 14.89 5.18 -11.45
CA GLU A 72 14.36 6.43 -12.01
C GLU A 72 12.84 6.41 -12.12
N ALA A 73 12.25 5.26 -12.46
CA ALA A 73 10.80 5.10 -12.52
C ALA A 73 10.15 5.20 -11.13
N ILE A 74 10.81 4.67 -10.10
CA ILE A 74 10.35 4.72 -8.71
C ILE A 74 10.47 6.15 -8.14
N LEU A 75 11.57 6.83 -8.44
CA LEU A 75 11.83 8.20 -7.98
C LEU A 75 10.94 9.25 -8.65
N LYS A 76 10.35 8.93 -9.80
CA LYS A 76 9.44 9.84 -10.49
C LYS A 76 8.11 9.96 -9.73
N MET A 77 7.72 11.20 -9.42
CA MET A 77 6.43 11.50 -8.79
C MET A 77 5.23 11.14 -9.68
N GLY A 78 4.10 10.85 -9.04
CA GLY A 78 2.84 10.57 -9.69
C GLY A 78 2.85 9.29 -10.54
N GLN A 79 3.81 8.40 -10.31
CA GLN A 79 3.85 7.12 -11.00
C GLN A 79 3.03 6.09 -10.25
N ARG A 80 2.51 5.14 -11.04
CA ARG A 80 1.84 3.96 -10.56
C ARG A 80 2.44 2.75 -11.25
N ILE A 81 3.18 1.96 -10.48
CA ILE A 81 3.76 0.69 -10.95
C ILE A 81 2.73 -0.39 -10.67
N GLU A 82 2.36 -1.16 -11.70
CA GLU A 82 1.34 -2.20 -11.60
C GLU A 82 1.97 -3.57 -11.82
N ILE A 83 1.70 -4.50 -10.91
CA ILE A 83 2.04 -5.91 -11.03
C ILE A 83 0.72 -6.66 -11.13
N LYS A 84 0.46 -7.28 -12.28
CA LYS A 84 -0.81 -7.99 -12.51
C LYS A 84 -0.60 -9.38 -13.08
N SER A 85 -1.47 -10.27 -12.66
CA SER A 85 -1.74 -11.56 -13.29
C SER A 85 -3.26 -11.72 -13.45
N GLU A 86 -3.71 -12.88 -13.92
CA GLU A 86 -5.14 -13.22 -13.91
C GLU A 86 -5.69 -13.37 -12.48
N ALA A 87 -4.83 -13.72 -11.51
CA ALA A 87 -5.22 -14.05 -10.14
C ALA A 87 -5.15 -12.87 -9.16
N PHE A 88 -4.25 -11.91 -9.38
CA PHE A 88 -4.02 -10.80 -8.44
C PHE A 88 -3.54 -9.53 -9.15
N LYS A 89 -3.72 -8.37 -8.48
CA LYS A 89 -3.19 -7.08 -8.91
C LYS A 89 -2.60 -6.34 -7.71
N ILE A 90 -1.38 -5.83 -7.86
CA ILE A 90 -0.72 -4.96 -6.88
C ILE A 90 -0.45 -3.62 -7.56
N GLU A 91 -0.86 -2.53 -6.93
CA GLU A 91 -0.57 -1.17 -7.36
C GLU A 91 0.38 -0.50 -6.35
N ILE A 92 1.50 0.02 -6.87
CA ILE A 92 2.52 0.71 -6.10
C ILE A 92 2.55 2.17 -6.54
N TRP A 93 2.10 3.06 -5.67
CA TRP A 93 2.01 4.49 -5.88
C TRP A 93 3.28 5.18 -5.40
N THR A 94 3.90 6.01 -6.23
CA THR A 94 5.11 6.75 -5.82
C THR A 94 4.81 8.03 -5.06
N SER A 95 3.62 8.60 -5.24
CA SER A 95 3.16 9.76 -4.48
C SER A 95 1.64 9.79 -4.35
N GLN A 96 1.14 10.62 -3.44
CA GLN A 96 -0.29 10.96 -3.32
C GLN A 96 -0.48 12.45 -3.60
N GLU A 97 -1.59 12.82 -4.22
CA GLU A 97 -1.84 14.22 -4.66
C GLU A 97 -1.98 15.21 -3.49
N ILE A 98 -2.48 14.73 -2.35
CA ILE A 98 -2.87 15.60 -1.22
C ILE A 98 -2.12 15.32 0.08
N LEU A 99 -1.18 14.38 0.09
CA LEU A 99 -0.43 14.00 1.29
C LEU A 99 1.04 13.77 0.97
N GLY A 100 1.92 14.33 1.81
CA GLY A 100 3.35 14.02 1.81
C GLY A 100 3.64 12.70 2.53
N PHE A 101 4.62 11.96 2.00
CA PHE A 101 4.96 10.64 2.53
C PHE A 101 5.51 10.74 3.96
N GLU A 102 6.40 11.69 4.22
CA GLU A 102 7.04 11.85 5.53
C GLU A 102 6.01 12.06 6.63
N GLU A 103 5.05 12.95 6.43
CA GLU A 103 4.02 13.21 7.43
C GLU A 103 3.07 12.02 7.62
N ALA A 104 2.73 11.31 6.54
CA ALA A 104 1.91 10.11 6.61
C ALA A 104 2.65 8.94 7.29
N TRP A 105 3.96 8.84 7.10
CA TRP A 105 4.83 7.84 7.69
C TRP A 105 4.92 7.97 9.21
N GLU A 106 4.99 9.20 9.72
CA GLU A 106 5.01 9.45 11.17
C GLU A 106 3.68 9.07 11.85
N ARG A 107 2.56 9.13 11.12
CA ARG A 107 1.23 8.78 11.64
C ARG A 107 0.82 7.33 11.39
N LYS A 108 1.64 6.55 10.69
CA LYS A 108 1.27 5.19 10.25
C LYS A 108 0.88 4.29 11.42
N LEU A 109 0.01 3.34 11.13
CA LEU A 109 -0.21 2.18 11.99
C LEU A 109 0.79 1.10 11.59
N THR A 110 1.55 0.58 12.54
CA THR A 110 2.29 -0.67 12.35
C THR A 110 1.44 -1.82 12.87
N ASP A 111 1.15 -2.78 12.00
CA ASP A 111 0.35 -3.96 12.32
C ASP A 111 1.18 -5.24 12.13
N THR A 112 0.83 -6.31 12.81
CA THR A 112 1.50 -7.61 12.68
C THR A 112 0.68 -8.52 11.77
N LEU A 113 1.31 -9.00 10.70
CA LEU A 113 0.73 -9.96 9.77
C LEU A 113 1.58 -11.23 9.82
N GLU A 114 1.01 -12.30 10.37
CA GLU A 114 1.75 -13.55 10.65
C GLU A 114 2.97 -13.30 11.55
N ASP A 115 4.18 -13.49 11.02
CA ASP A 115 5.47 -13.36 11.69
C ASP A 115 6.25 -12.09 11.24
N PHE A 116 5.64 -11.21 10.45
CA PHE A 116 6.26 -9.96 10.00
C PHE A 116 5.36 -8.74 10.26
N SER A 117 5.94 -7.55 10.16
CA SER A 117 5.22 -6.30 10.37
C SER A 117 4.87 -5.64 9.05
N ILE A 118 3.70 -4.99 9.00
CA ILE A 118 3.28 -4.16 7.88
C ILE A 118 3.05 -2.73 8.35
N ASN A 119 3.29 -1.79 7.45
CA ASN A 119 3.07 -0.37 7.68
C ASN A 119 1.80 0.04 6.92
N VAL A 120 0.83 0.59 7.63
CA VAL A 120 -0.50 0.94 7.11
C VAL A 120 -0.72 2.43 7.28
N VAL A 121 -1.25 3.11 6.26
CA VAL A 121 -1.60 4.53 6.38
C VAL A 121 -2.54 4.74 7.57
N SER A 122 -2.39 5.87 8.27
CA SER A 122 -3.27 6.23 9.39
C SER A 122 -4.73 6.26 8.97
N LYS A 123 -5.65 6.04 9.91
CA LYS A 123 -7.08 6.08 9.64
C LYS A 123 -7.50 7.48 9.16
N GLU A 124 -6.96 8.51 9.78
CA GLU A 124 -7.21 9.92 9.45
C GLU A 124 -6.77 10.25 8.03
N ASP A 125 -5.57 9.80 7.62
CA ASP A 125 -5.06 10.06 6.27
C ASP A 125 -5.77 9.22 5.23
N LEU A 126 -6.17 7.99 5.57
CA LEU A 126 -7.02 7.18 4.70
C LEU A 126 -8.35 7.88 4.42
N ILE A 127 -8.99 8.44 5.45
CA ILE A 127 -10.23 9.23 5.30
C ILE A 127 -10.01 10.43 4.37
N LYS A 128 -8.89 11.15 4.51
CA LYS A 128 -8.55 12.28 3.61
C LYS A 128 -8.42 11.81 2.16
N LEU A 129 -7.68 10.73 1.91
CA LEU A 129 -7.51 10.16 0.57
C LEU A 129 -8.86 9.75 -0.03
N LYS A 130 -9.71 9.06 0.75
CA LYS A 130 -11.05 8.64 0.31
C LYS A 130 -11.97 9.82 -0.01
N LYS A 131 -11.95 10.88 0.81
CA LYS A 131 -12.70 12.12 0.56
C LYS A 131 -12.23 12.84 -0.70
N HIS A 132 -10.92 12.84 -0.96
CA HIS A 132 -10.34 13.48 -2.12
C HIS A 132 -10.73 12.80 -3.44
N PHE A 133 -10.54 11.47 -3.54
CA PHE A 133 -10.86 10.73 -4.76
C PHE A 133 -12.37 10.54 -4.98
N ASN A 134 -13.17 10.47 -3.90
CA ASN A 134 -14.63 10.53 -3.90
C ASN A 134 -15.33 9.57 -4.89
N ARG A 135 -14.72 8.41 -5.18
CA ARG A 135 -15.34 7.38 -6.03
C ARG A 135 -16.56 6.78 -5.32
N PRO A 136 -17.51 6.16 -6.05
CA PRO A 136 -18.67 5.51 -5.41
C PRO A 136 -18.30 4.57 -4.26
N GLN A 137 -17.26 3.75 -4.46
CA GLN A 137 -16.76 2.85 -3.42
C GLN A 137 -16.08 3.61 -2.26
N ASP A 138 -15.39 4.72 -2.52
CA ASP A 138 -14.77 5.52 -1.45
C ASP A 138 -15.84 6.08 -0.49
N LYS A 139 -17.04 6.41 -0.97
CA LYS A 139 -18.16 6.83 -0.10
C LYS A 139 -18.63 5.73 0.84
N MET A 140 -18.68 4.49 0.36
CA MET A 140 -18.99 3.34 1.21
C MET A 140 -17.90 3.11 2.25
N ASP A 141 -16.64 3.21 1.83
CA ASP A 141 -15.48 3.08 2.71
C ASP A 141 -15.46 4.14 3.80
N LEU A 142 -15.80 5.39 3.46
CA LEU A 142 -15.89 6.49 4.41
C LEU A 142 -16.92 6.21 5.49
N SER A 143 -18.10 5.69 5.12
CA SER A 143 -19.11 5.29 6.12
C SER A 143 -18.58 4.24 7.09
N LEU A 144 -17.79 3.25 6.61
CA LEU A 144 -17.18 2.26 7.49
C LEU A 144 -16.10 2.86 8.40
N LEU A 145 -15.26 3.73 7.84
CA LEU A 145 -14.16 4.36 8.56
C LEU A 145 -14.65 5.36 9.61
N GLU A 146 -15.68 6.15 9.33
CA GLU A 146 -16.17 7.16 10.25
C GLU A 146 -17.00 6.58 11.41
N ASN A 147 -17.58 5.38 11.22
CA ASN A 147 -18.48 4.75 12.19
C ASN A 147 -17.89 3.53 12.94
N GLY A 148 -16.72 3.04 12.55
CA GLY A 148 -16.03 1.91 13.20
C GLY A 148 -14.86 2.34 14.06
#